data_AF-A0A3S3TME2-F1
#
_entry.id   AF-A0A3S3TME2-F1
#
_cell.length_a   1.000
_cell.length_b   1.000
_cell.length_c   1.000
_cell.angle_alpha   90.00
_cell.angle_beta   90.00
_cell.angle_gamma   90.00
#
_symmetry.space_group_name_H-M   'P 1'
#
loop_
_entity.id
_entity.type
_entity.pdbx_description
1 polymer ?
#
loop_
_entity_poly.entity_id
_entity_poly.type
_entity_poly.pdbx_seq_one_letter_code
_entity_poly.pdbx_strand_id
1 'polypeptide(L)'
;MNFFGKSLFGKTVFAKIMNREIGNTLGNPLGEGSGAFRARKATLAAMTGGKGFRTPAKQPRVYSDGLTRGQRKRMRRDICIVKEARRQKEACEKMSERSAIPFDALKFQFGCLAR
;
A
#
# COMPACT_ATOMS: atom_id res chain seq x y z
N MET A 1 36.71 26.20 -6.13
CA MET A 1 36.25 26.66 -4.80
C MET A 1 35.81 25.45 -3.99
N ASN A 2 36.50 25.20 -2.88
CA ASN A 2 36.22 24.11 -1.93
C ASN A 2 34.95 24.46 -1.14
N PHE A 3 33.83 23.80 -1.42
CA PHE A 3 32.52 24.15 -0.83
C PHE A 3 32.00 23.19 0.24
N PHE A 4 32.84 22.29 0.75
CA PHE A 4 32.52 21.54 1.97
C PHE A 4 33.74 21.50 2.86
N GLY A 5 33.81 22.51 3.73
CA GLY A 5 34.71 22.54 4.86
C GLY A 5 34.58 21.26 5.68
N LYS A 6 35.72 20.81 6.18
CA LYS A 6 35.94 19.80 7.22
C LYS A 6 34.73 19.68 8.16
N SER A 7 33.83 18.76 7.87
CA SER A 7 32.65 18.49 8.69
C SER A 7 32.49 16.99 8.81
N LEU A 8 32.05 16.57 10.00
CA LEU A 8 31.98 15.24 10.61
C LEU A 8 31.41 14.07 9.78
N PHE A 9 31.13 14.25 8.49
CA PHE A 9 30.58 13.23 7.60
C PHE A 9 31.63 12.32 6.94
N GLY A 10 32.92 12.68 6.94
CA GLY A 10 33.97 11.90 6.26
C GLY A 10 34.25 10.49 6.80
N LYS A 11 33.69 10.10 7.96
CA LYS A 11 33.93 8.79 8.61
C LYS A 11 32.71 7.88 8.67
N THR A 12 31.58 8.27 8.09
CA THR A 12 30.40 7.40 8.07
C THR A 12 30.53 6.37 6.95
N VAL A 13 30.03 5.15 7.19
CA VAL A 13 29.96 4.10 6.16
C VAL A 13 29.20 4.63 4.93
N PHE A 14 28.18 5.47 5.14
CA PHE A 14 27.44 6.15 4.08
C PHE A 14 28.29 7.11 3.25
N ALA A 15 29.17 7.92 3.86
CA ALA A 15 30.08 8.77 3.09
C ALA A 15 31.13 7.96 2.32
N LYS A 16 31.59 6.83 2.87
CA LYS A 16 32.45 5.89 2.13
C LYS A 16 31.70 5.25 0.96
N ILE A 17 30.43 4.88 1.12
CA ILE A 17 29.59 4.32 0.05
C ILE A 17 29.36 5.38 -1.04
N MET A 18 28.93 6.59 -0.66
CA MET A 18 28.70 7.70 -1.59
C MET A 18 29.98 8.09 -2.35
N ASN A 19 31.13 8.13 -1.68
CA ASN A 19 32.41 8.41 -2.35
C ASN A 19 32.94 7.23 -3.17
N ARG A 20 32.55 5.98 -2.86
CA ARG A 20 32.88 4.78 -3.65
C ARG A 20 31.98 4.64 -4.89
N GLU A 21 30.74 5.13 -4.81
CA GLU A 21 29.77 5.18 -5.92
C GLU A 21 30.13 6.23 -6.97
N ILE A 22 30.73 7.35 -6.57
CA ILE A 22 31.32 8.34 -7.50
C ILE A 22 32.55 7.73 -8.23
N GLY A 23 33.16 6.70 -7.66
CA GLY A 23 34.44 6.16 -8.11
C GLY A 23 34.41 5.25 -9.33
N ASN A 24 33.39 4.41 -9.55
CA ASN A 24 33.38 3.47 -10.69
C ASN A 24 31.95 2.93 -10.94
N THR A 25 31.22 3.57 -11.85
CA THR A 25 30.34 2.91 -12.84
C THR A 25 29.48 1.71 -12.37
N LEU A 26 28.82 1.79 -11.20
CA LEU A 26 27.89 0.74 -10.80
C LEU A 26 26.62 0.81 -11.68
N GLY A 27 26.61 -0.02 -12.74
CA GLY A 27 25.50 -0.22 -13.67
C GLY A 27 25.74 0.29 -15.10
N ASN A 28 26.81 1.05 -15.36
CA ASN A 28 27.12 1.52 -16.69
C ASN A 28 28.61 1.89 -16.86
N PRO A 29 29.46 0.95 -17.32
CA PRO A 29 30.90 1.18 -17.49
C PRO A 29 31.26 2.25 -18.53
N LEU A 30 30.30 2.66 -19.38
CA LEU A 30 30.52 3.58 -20.49
C LEU A 30 30.03 5.02 -20.20
N GLY A 31 29.46 5.29 -19.02
CA GLY A 31 28.93 6.61 -18.64
C GLY A 31 27.55 6.94 -19.21
N GLU A 32 26.83 7.86 -18.56
CA GLU A 32 25.40 8.18 -18.83
C GLU A 32 25.14 8.68 -20.26
N GLY A 33 26.16 9.23 -20.92
CA GLY A 33 26.09 9.68 -22.33
C GLY A 33 26.26 8.59 -23.37
N SER A 34 26.64 7.36 -22.99
CA SER A 34 26.95 6.29 -23.93
C SER A 34 25.74 5.77 -24.70
N GLY A 35 25.97 5.34 -25.94
CA GLY A 35 24.93 4.79 -26.81
C GLY A 35 24.19 3.60 -26.18
N ALA A 36 24.91 2.69 -25.50
CA ALA A 36 24.31 1.54 -24.84
C ALA A 36 23.38 1.93 -23.69
N PHE A 37 23.73 2.97 -22.92
CA PHE A 37 22.86 3.47 -21.85
C PHE A 37 21.61 4.17 -22.40
N ARG A 38 21.77 4.99 -23.43
CA ARG A 38 20.64 5.64 -24.12
C ARG A 38 19.69 4.60 -24.72
N ALA A 39 20.23 3.55 -25.34
CA ALA A 39 19.43 2.45 -25.89
C ALA A 39 18.63 1.72 -24.79
N ARG A 40 19.26 1.42 -23.64
CA ARG A 40 18.57 0.84 -22.46
C ARG A 40 17.50 1.76 -21.90
N LYS A 41 17.79 3.06 -21.75
CA LYS A 41 16.82 4.06 -21.27
C LYS A 41 15.63 4.17 -22.22
N ALA A 42 15.87 4.17 -23.53
CA ALA A 42 14.83 4.20 -24.55
C ALA A 42 13.95 2.93 -24.55
N THR A 43 14.56 1.75 -24.43
CA THR A 43 13.81 0.49 -24.32
C THR A 43 12.96 0.44 -23.05
N LEU A 44 13.50 0.82 -21.89
CA LEU A 44 12.74 0.87 -20.64
C LEU A 44 11.61 1.92 -20.68
N ALA A 45 11.84 3.06 -21.35
CA ALA A 45 10.79 4.05 -21.59
C ALA A 45 9.69 3.48 -22.50
N ALA A 46 10.04 2.79 -23.58
CA ALA A 46 9.07 2.15 -24.48
C ALA A 46 8.24 1.07 -23.75
N MET A 47 8.88 0.22 -22.95
CA MET A 47 8.21 -0.81 -22.14
C MET A 47 7.19 -0.23 -21.14
N THR A 48 7.43 0.98 -20.64
CA THR A 48 6.56 1.65 -19.66
C THR A 48 5.62 2.69 -20.28
N GLY A 49 5.61 2.82 -21.61
CA GLY A 49 4.88 3.88 -22.32
C GLY A 49 5.28 5.29 -21.89
N GLY A 50 6.55 5.47 -21.50
CA GLY A 50 7.12 6.74 -21.03
C GLY A 50 6.75 7.12 -19.58
N LYS A 51 5.93 6.33 -18.88
CA LYS A 51 5.48 6.65 -17.53
C LYS A 51 6.43 6.15 -16.44
N GLY A 52 7.39 5.29 -16.76
CA GLY A 52 8.27 4.64 -15.78
C GLY A 52 7.56 3.55 -14.96
N PHE A 53 8.33 2.72 -14.27
CA PHE A 53 7.82 1.53 -13.56
C PHE A 53 7.05 1.81 -12.27
N ARG A 54 7.12 3.04 -11.74
CA ARG A 54 6.58 3.40 -10.42
C ARG A 54 5.40 4.38 -10.48
N THR A 55 4.94 4.78 -11.66
CA THR A 55 3.89 5.79 -11.77
C THR A 55 2.52 5.12 -11.73
N PRO A 56 1.76 5.23 -10.62
CA PRO A 56 0.39 4.72 -10.57
C PRO A 56 -0.48 5.48 -11.58
N ALA A 57 -1.55 4.85 -12.03
CA ALA A 57 -2.54 5.51 -12.88
C ALA A 57 -3.20 6.68 -12.12
N LYS A 58 -3.50 7.78 -12.84
CA LYS A 58 -4.19 8.96 -12.26
C LYS A 58 -5.52 8.61 -11.60
N GLN A 59 -6.20 7.60 -12.12
CA GLN A 59 -7.47 7.10 -11.62
C GLN A 59 -7.39 5.59 -11.35
N PRO A 60 -8.07 5.09 -10.31
CA PRO A 60 -8.13 3.66 -10.05
C PRO A 60 -8.82 2.93 -11.20
N ARG A 61 -8.35 1.71 -11.49
CA ARG A 61 -9.00 0.84 -12.48
C ARG A 61 -10.45 0.58 -12.08
N VAL A 62 -11.35 0.85 -13.03
CA VAL A 62 -12.76 0.48 -12.98
C VAL A 62 -12.95 -0.85 -13.72
N TYR A 63 -13.72 -1.76 -13.15
CA TYR A 63 -14.02 -3.07 -13.76
C TYR A 63 -15.33 -3.02 -14.56
N SER A 64 -15.71 -4.12 -15.21
CA SER A 64 -16.92 -4.21 -16.05
C SER A 64 -18.22 -3.93 -15.30
N ASP A 65 -18.21 -4.11 -13.98
CA ASP A 65 -19.30 -3.80 -13.05
C ASP A 65 -19.37 -2.30 -12.69
N GLY A 66 -18.51 -1.45 -13.27
CA GLY A 66 -18.45 -0.02 -12.96
C GLY A 66 -17.81 0.30 -11.61
N LEU A 67 -17.28 -0.70 -10.91
CA LEU A 67 -16.73 -0.52 -9.56
C LEU A 67 -15.20 -0.62 -9.54
N THR A 68 -14.61 0.16 -8.65
CA THR A 68 -13.19 0.03 -8.29
C THR A 68 -12.97 -1.16 -7.36
N ARG A 69 -11.73 -1.67 -7.29
CA ARG A 69 -11.35 -2.70 -6.29
C ARG A 69 -11.67 -2.27 -4.85
N GLY A 70 -11.46 -0.99 -4.53
CA GLY A 70 -11.72 -0.43 -3.21
C GLY A 70 -13.21 -0.42 -2.84
N GLN A 71 -14.07 -0.03 -3.79
CA GLN A 71 -15.52 -0.09 -3.61
C GLN A 71 -15.99 -1.53 -3.38
N ARG A 72 -15.53 -2.49 -4.19
CA ARG A 72 -15.88 -3.92 -4.01
C ARG A 72 -15.47 -4.47 -2.66
N LYS A 73 -14.29 -4.06 -2.16
CA LYS A 73 -13.83 -4.44 -0.82
C LYS A 73 -14.73 -3.87 0.29
N ARG A 74 -15.19 -2.61 0.16
CA ARG A 74 -16.11 -1.98 1.11
C ARG A 74 -17.48 -2.67 1.09
N MET A 75 -18.08 -2.85 -0.08
CA MET A 75 -19.36 -3.56 -0.21
C MET A 75 -19.34 -4.95 0.43
N ARG A 76 -18.27 -5.72 0.21
CA ARG A 76 -18.12 -7.04 0.86
C ARG A 76 -18.06 -6.97 2.38
N ARG A 77 -17.43 -5.92 2.93
CA ARG A 77 -17.39 -5.70 4.38
C ARG A 77 -18.77 -5.33 4.90
N ASP A 78 -19.48 -4.45 4.21
CA ASP A 78 -20.83 -4.02 4.62
C ASP A 78 -21.79 -5.22 4.64
N ILE A 79 -21.75 -6.07 3.61
CA ILE A 79 -22.50 -7.33 3.59
C ILE A 79 -22.14 -8.24 4.77
N CYS A 80 -20.85 -8.36 5.09
CA CYS A 80 -20.38 -9.19 6.21
C CYS A 80 -20.88 -8.64 7.56
N ILE A 81 -20.82 -7.32 7.75
CA ILE A 81 -21.30 -6.65 8.97
C ILE A 81 -22.79 -6.91 9.16
N VAL A 82 -23.60 -6.77 8.11
CA VAL A 82 -25.05 -7.03 8.18
C VAL A 82 -25.33 -8.49 8.54
N LYS A 83 -24.60 -9.44 7.94
CA LYS A 83 -24.73 -10.87 8.25
C LYS A 83 -24.36 -11.18 9.70
N GLU A 84 -23.26 -10.63 10.20
CA GLU A 84 -22.85 -10.83 11.59
C GLU A 84 -23.82 -10.18 12.58
N ALA A 85 -24.33 -8.98 12.30
CA ALA A 85 -25.35 -8.35 13.13
C ALA A 85 -26.61 -9.22 13.23
N ARG A 86 -27.07 -9.79 12.12
CA ARG A 86 -28.20 -10.74 12.11
C ARG A 86 -27.92 -11.99 12.94
N ARG A 87 -26.75 -12.62 12.75
CA ARG A 87 -26.35 -13.81 13.51
C ARG A 87 -26.29 -13.54 15.01
N GLN A 88 -25.72 -12.40 15.40
CA GLN A 88 -25.62 -12.00 16.81
C GLN A 88 -27.00 -11.71 17.41
N LYS A 89 -27.91 -11.10 16.65
CA LYS A 89 -29.29 -10.87 17.09
C LYS A 89 -30.01 -12.19 17.38
N GLU A 90 -29.97 -13.12 16.43
CA GLU A 90 -30.58 -14.47 16.59
C GLU A 90 -29.97 -15.23 17.78
N ALA A 91 -28.66 -15.10 18.03
CA ALA A 91 -28.00 -15.68 19.19
C ALA A 91 -28.43 -15.03 20.52
N CYS A 92 -28.53 -13.70 20.54
CA CYS A 92 -28.94 -12.93 21.71
C CYS A 92 -30.41 -13.21 22.08
N GLU A 93 -31.30 -13.32 21.10
CA GLU A 93 -32.71 -13.71 21.30
C GLU A 93 -32.81 -15.10 21.94
N LYS A 94 -32.11 -16.10 21.39
CA LYS A 94 -32.09 -17.46 21.97
C LYS A 94 -31.53 -17.49 23.40
N MET A 95 -30.53 -16.68 23.71
CA MET A 95 -30.00 -16.58 25.07
C MET A 95 -30.98 -15.89 26.01
N SER A 96 -31.65 -14.84 25.55
CA SER A 96 -32.69 -14.14 26.32
C SER A 96 -33.83 -15.09 26.72
N GLU A 97 -34.32 -15.88 25.75
CA GLU A 97 -35.34 -16.90 25.99
C GLU A 97 -34.89 -17.95 27.02
N ARG A 98 -33.65 -18.43 26.92
CA ARG A 98 -33.12 -19.48 27.80
C ARG A 98 -32.84 -18.98 29.23
N SER A 99 -32.41 -17.73 29.38
CA SER A 99 -31.93 -17.19 30.66
C SER A 99 -32.94 -16.29 31.37
N ALA A 100 -34.06 -15.96 30.74
CA ALA A 100 -35.03 -14.96 31.19
C ALA A 100 -34.42 -13.55 31.42
N ILE A 101 -33.20 -13.30 30.93
CA ILE A 101 -32.55 -11.99 30.96
C ILE A 101 -33.06 -11.20 29.75
N PRO A 102 -33.46 -9.93 29.90
CA PRO A 102 -33.96 -9.14 28.78
C PRO A 102 -32.88 -8.92 27.72
N PHE A 103 -33.30 -8.95 26.45
CA PHE A 103 -32.43 -8.75 25.28
C PHE A 103 -31.55 -7.49 25.41
N ASP A 104 -32.13 -6.39 25.92
CA ASP A 104 -31.42 -5.12 26.08
C ASP A 104 -30.25 -5.17 27.07
N ALA A 105 -30.27 -6.10 28.03
CA ALA A 105 -29.14 -6.32 28.93
C ALA A 105 -28.06 -7.21 28.29
N LEU A 106 -28.45 -8.16 27.43
CA LEU A 106 -27.53 -9.11 26.80
C LEU A 106 -26.86 -8.54 25.54
N LYS A 107 -27.50 -7.61 24.82
CA LYS A 107 -27.00 -7.08 23.55
C LYS A 107 -25.59 -6.48 23.64
N PHE A 108 -25.21 -5.93 24.79
CA PHE A 108 -23.88 -5.35 25.02
C PHE A 108 -22.74 -6.37 25.01
N GLN A 109 -23.04 -7.65 25.24
CA GLN A 109 -22.07 -8.74 25.12
C GLN A 109 -21.73 -9.05 23.66
N PHE A 110 -22.54 -8.57 22.72
CA PHE A 110 -22.38 -8.76 21.29
C PHE A 110 -21.84 -7.49 20.63
N GLY A 111 -20.61 -7.57 20.12
CA GLY A 111 -19.89 -6.39 19.59
C GLY A 111 -20.59 -5.66 18.43
N CYS A 112 -21.44 -6.34 17.63
CA CYS A 112 -22.20 -5.67 16.57
C CYS A 112 -23.52 -5.06 17.06
N LEU A 113 -24.06 -5.51 18.20
CA LEU A 113 -25.32 -5.03 18.77
C LEU A 113 -25.12 -4.00 19.89
N ALA A 114 -23.90 -3.87 20.41
CA ALA A 114 -23.53 -2.91 21.45
C ALA A 114 -23.37 -1.46 20.94
N ARG A 115 -23.66 -1.19 19.67
CA ARG A 115 -23.55 0.13 19.04
C ARG A 115 -24.85 0.90 19.13
#